data_AF-A0AAW4RV61-F1
#
_entry.id   AF-A0AAW4RV61-F1
#
_cell.length_a   1.000
_cell.length_b   1.000
_cell.length_c   1.000
_cell.angle_alpha   90.00
_cell.angle_beta   90.00
_cell.angle_gamma   90.00
#
_symmetry.space_group_name_H-M   'P 1'
#
loop_
_entity.id
_entity.type
_entity.pdbx_description
1 polymer ?
#
loop_
_entity_poly.entity_id
_entity_poly.type
_entity_poly.pdbx_seq_one_letter_code
_entity_poly.pdbx_strand_id
1 'polypeptide(L)'
;MVASTWLRAAHRGVPTFLLTALLMGQSPMALAESPAQRQELVAALRQLDALERTVANSAAHTPITPGERYHFDYPRLLADLARVRVGIQDHLTPSRAQPRDSSELAGDYRTEQRTELPRTTAEGEP
;
A
#
# COMPACT_ATOMS: atom_id res chain seq x y z
N MET A 1 6.81 -12.40 -50.75
CA MET A 1 7.38 -11.50 -49.73
C MET A 1 6.49 -11.55 -48.51
N VAL A 2 6.91 -12.27 -47.47
CA VAL A 2 6.16 -12.49 -46.23
C VAL A 2 6.80 -11.61 -45.15
N ALA A 3 6.03 -10.73 -44.51
CA ALA A 3 6.48 -9.96 -43.36
C ALA A 3 5.51 -10.22 -42.20
N SER A 4 6.03 -10.93 -41.20
CA SER A 4 5.34 -11.36 -39.99
C SER A 4 5.31 -10.22 -38.97
N THR A 5 4.12 -9.73 -38.62
CA THR A 5 3.90 -8.76 -37.54
C THR A 5 3.50 -9.47 -36.25
N TRP A 6 4.48 -9.96 -35.51
CA TRP A 6 4.30 -10.30 -34.09
C TRP A 6 4.88 -9.17 -33.25
N LEU A 7 4.06 -8.18 -32.90
CA LEU A 7 4.47 -7.20 -31.89
C LEU A 7 4.13 -7.75 -30.51
N ARG A 8 5.18 -8.15 -29.80
CA ARG A 8 5.20 -8.61 -28.41
C ARG A 8 4.36 -7.71 -27.50
N ALA A 9 3.22 -8.22 -27.06
CA ALA A 9 2.58 -7.79 -25.82
C ALA A 9 3.36 -8.40 -24.65
N ALA A 10 4.33 -7.66 -24.12
CA ALA A 10 5.19 -8.12 -23.02
C ALA A 10 5.19 -7.15 -21.84
N HIS A 11 4.03 -6.90 -21.22
CA HIS A 11 3.95 -6.28 -19.88
C HIS A 11 2.66 -6.67 -19.13
N ARG A 12 2.31 -7.95 -19.12
CA ARG A 12 1.13 -8.47 -18.37
C ARG A 12 1.43 -9.72 -17.52
N GLY A 13 2.68 -9.86 -17.06
CA GLY A 13 3.11 -11.02 -16.27
C GLY A 13 3.38 -10.73 -14.80
N VAL A 14 3.84 -9.52 -14.47
CA VAL A 14 4.32 -9.19 -13.11
C VAL A 14 3.20 -9.09 -12.05
N PRO A 15 1.99 -8.54 -12.31
CA PRO A 15 0.98 -8.46 -11.24
C PRO A 15 0.41 -9.84 -10.88
N THR A 16 0.43 -10.79 -11.82
CA THR A 16 -0.13 -12.12 -11.64
C THR A 16 0.75 -13.03 -10.78
N PHE A 17 2.09 -12.87 -10.85
CA PHE A 17 3.01 -13.64 -10.01
C PHE A 17 2.95 -13.26 -8.52
N LEU A 18 2.69 -11.99 -8.20
CA LEU A 18 2.50 -11.55 -6.82
C LEU A 18 1.19 -12.09 -6.23
N LEU A 19 0.11 -12.13 -7.02
CA LEU A 19 -1.18 -12.67 -6.60
C LEU A 19 -1.16 -14.19 -6.37
N THR A 20 -0.44 -14.96 -7.20
CA THR A 20 -0.31 -16.42 -7.00
C THR A 20 0.60 -16.77 -5.82
N ALA A 21 1.64 -15.97 -5.54
CA ALA A 21 2.44 -16.14 -4.32
C ALA A 21 1.63 -15.85 -3.04
N LEU A 22 0.68 -14.91 -3.10
CA LEU A 22 -0.21 -14.58 -1.97
C LEU A 22 -1.25 -15.68 -1.69
N LEU A 23 -1.68 -16.43 -2.71
CA LEU A 23 -2.71 -17.47 -2.57
C LEU A 23 -2.17 -18.82 -2.09
N MET A 24 -0.87 -19.10 -2.26
CA MET A 24 -0.25 -20.36 -1.81
C MET A 24 0.11 -20.40 -0.31
N GLY A 25 -0.04 -19.30 0.42
CA GLY A 25 0.23 -19.22 1.87
C GLY A 25 -0.93 -19.65 2.76
N GLN A 26 -2.06 -20.09 2.21
CA GLN A 26 -3.27 -20.35 2.98
C GLN A 26 -3.34 -21.81 3.45
N SER A 27 -3.13 -22.08 4.75
CA SER A 27 -3.88 -23.05 5.62
C SER A 27 -2.99 -23.71 6.72
N PRO A 28 -3.55 -24.20 7.86
CA PRO A 28 -4.42 -23.56 8.84
C PRO A 28 -4.02 -23.88 10.33
N MET A 29 -4.83 -23.35 11.25
CA MET A 29 -5.05 -23.78 12.66
C MET A 29 -4.16 -23.21 13.78
N ALA A 30 -4.83 -22.34 14.54
CA ALA A 30 -4.44 -21.81 15.84
C ALA A 30 -4.35 -22.92 16.91
N LEU A 31 -3.26 -22.93 17.68
CA LEU A 31 -3.20 -23.29 19.10
C LEU A 31 -1.74 -23.15 19.60
N ALA A 32 -1.53 -22.22 20.53
CA ALA A 32 -0.23 -21.68 20.95
C ALA A 32 0.55 -21.00 19.80
N GLU A 33 1.24 -19.89 20.07
CA GLU A 33 2.09 -19.22 19.06
C GLU A 33 3.18 -20.22 18.63
N SER A 34 2.89 -20.99 17.59
CA SER A 34 3.74 -22.05 17.12
C SER A 34 4.94 -21.42 16.39
N PRO A 35 6.11 -22.07 16.39
CA PRO A 35 7.23 -21.58 15.59
C PRO A 35 6.85 -21.38 14.11
N ALA A 36 5.85 -22.11 13.61
CA ALA A 36 5.29 -21.95 12.28
C ALA A 36 4.53 -20.63 12.11
N GLN A 37 3.63 -20.25 13.04
CA GLN A 37 2.91 -18.97 13.00
C GLN A 37 3.90 -17.78 13.01
N ARG A 38 4.94 -17.86 13.84
CA ARG A 38 6.01 -16.85 13.85
C ARG A 38 6.71 -16.74 12.49
N GLN A 39 6.99 -17.87 11.83
CA GLN A 39 7.61 -17.89 10.50
C GLN A 39 6.68 -17.28 9.44
N GLU A 40 5.39 -17.58 9.49
CA GLU A 40 4.39 -16.99 8.59
C GLU A 40 4.32 -15.46 8.75
N LEU A 41 4.29 -14.95 9.98
CA LEU A 41 4.32 -13.51 10.24
C LEU A 41 5.61 -12.85 9.77
N VAL A 42 6.76 -13.51 9.90
CA VAL A 42 8.03 -13.01 9.33
C VAL A 42 7.99 -13.01 7.80
N ALA A 43 7.36 -14.00 7.17
CA ALA A 43 7.15 -14.01 5.72
C ALA A 43 6.21 -12.86 5.29
N ALA A 44 5.14 -12.61 6.04
CA ALA A 44 4.22 -11.50 5.81
C ALA A 44 4.94 -10.14 5.90
N LEU A 45 5.86 -9.95 6.85
CA LEU A 45 6.69 -8.75 6.92
C LEU A 45 7.52 -8.53 5.65
N ARG A 46 8.13 -9.59 5.12
CA ARG A 46 8.89 -9.50 3.85
C ARG A 46 8.00 -9.16 2.66
N GLN A 47 6.77 -9.68 2.63
CA GLN A 47 5.79 -9.35 1.62
C GLN A 47 5.35 -7.89 1.72
N LEU A 48 5.16 -7.38 2.96
CA LEU A 48 4.91 -5.95 3.20
C LEU A 48 6.07 -5.09 2.69
N ASP A 49 7.32 -5.43 3.00
CA ASP A 49 8.49 -4.67 2.53
C ASP A 49 8.62 -4.69 1.00
N ALA A 50 8.20 -5.77 0.34
CA ALA A 50 8.12 -5.81 -1.12
C ALA A 50 7.00 -4.88 -1.64
N LEU A 51 5.83 -4.92 -1.01
CA LEU A 51 4.69 -4.07 -1.35
C LEU A 51 5.02 -2.58 -1.17
N GLU A 52 5.62 -2.19 -0.04
CA GLU A 52 6.05 -0.81 0.22
C GLU A 52 6.96 -0.29 -0.90
N ARG A 53 7.93 -1.11 -1.33
CA ARG A 53 8.81 -0.76 -2.46
C ARG A 53 8.06 -0.65 -3.78
N THR A 54 7.11 -1.54 -4.06
CA THR A 54 6.26 -1.44 -5.24
C THR A 54 5.43 -0.16 -5.23
N VAL A 55 4.80 0.17 -4.10
CA VAL A 55 3.97 1.36 -3.93
C VAL A 55 4.83 2.64 -4.07
N ALA A 56 6.01 2.69 -3.44
CA ALA A 56 6.93 3.81 -3.58
C ALA A 56 7.41 3.99 -5.03
N ASN A 57 7.68 2.88 -5.72
CA ASN A 57 8.03 2.92 -7.14
C ASN A 57 6.86 3.43 -7.99
N SER A 58 5.64 2.96 -7.74
CA SER A 58 4.44 3.45 -8.42
C SER A 58 4.22 4.95 -8.17
N ALA A 59 4.43 5.43 -6.96
CA ALA A 59 4.34 6.85 -6.63
C ALA A 59 5.34 7.70 -7.43
N ALA A 60 6.57 7.20 -7.60
CA ALA A 60 7.60 7.89 -8.38
C ALA A 60 7.34 7.90 -9.90
N HIS A 61 6.60 6.92 -10.41
CA HIS A 61 6.36 6.73 -11.84
C HIS A 61 4.95 7.12 -12.30
N THR A 62 4.07 7.57 -11.39
CA THR A 62 2.72 8.01 -11.73
C THR A 62 2.72 9.53 -11.94
N PRO A 63 2.66 10.02 -13.19
CA PRO A 63 2.48 11.45 -13.41
C PRO A 63 1.07 11.87 -12.97
N ILE A 64 0.96 13.05 -12.36
CA ILE A 64 -0.34 13.66 -12.05
C ILE A 64 -0.94 14.13 -13.37
N THR A 65 -2.04 13.51 -13.80
CA THR A 65 -2.75 13.92 -15.01
C THR A 65 -3.45 15.27 -14.75
N PRO A 66 -3.16 16.32 -15.53
CA PRO A 66 -3.86 17.60 -15.39
C PRO A 66 -5.37 17.43 -15.62
N GLY A 67 -6.19 17.88 -14.66
CA GLY A 67 -7.66 17.82 -14.74
C GLY A 67 -8.29 16.55 -14.16
N GLU A 68 -7.50 15.60 -13.69
CA GLU A 68 -8.03 14.45 -12.95
C GLU A 68 -8.43 14.89 -11.54
N ARG A 69 -9.69 14.64 -11.15
CA ARG A 69 -10.26 15.13 -9.88
C ARG A 69 -9.86 14.30 -8.67
N TYR A 70 -9.62 13.01 -8.90
CA TYR A 70 -9.33 12.04 -7.85
C TYR A 70 -7.96 11.42 -8.12
N HIS A 71 -7.09 11.47 -7.13
CA HIS A 71 -5.78 10.84 -7.21
C HIS A 71 -5.61 9.82 -6.09
N PHE A 72 -4.74 8.85 -6.33
CA PHE A 72 -4.36 7.89 -5.31
C PHE A 72 -3.32 8.51 -4.36
N ASP A 73 -3.64 8.51 -3.06
CA ASP A 73 -2.80 9.03 -1.99
C ASP A 73 -1.76 7.99 -1.58
N TYR A 74 -0.70 7.89 -2.38
CA TYR A 74 0.44 7.01 -2.10
C TYR A 74 1.08 7.26 -0.73
N PRO A 75 1.33 8.51 -0.28
CA PRO A 75 1.86 8.77 1.06
C PRO A 75 0.98 8.20 2.17
N ARG A 76 -0.35 8.33 2.05
CA ARG A 76 -1.30 7.81 3.05
C ARG A 76 -1.31 6.28 3.08
N LEU A 77 -1.23 5.61 1.92
CA LEU A 77 -1.07 4.15 1.88
C LEU A 77 0.25 3.69 2.52
N LEU A 78 1.36 4.37 2.21
CA LEU A 78 2.67 4.00 2.78
C LEU A 78 2.70 4.15 4.30
N ALA A 79 2.03 5.16 4.86
CA ALA A 79 1.89 5.33 6.29
C ALA A 79 1.11 4.17 6.94
N ASP A 80 0.01 3.73 6.31
CA ASP A 80 -0.79 2.60 6.78
C ASP A 80 -0.01 1.27 6.69
N LEU A 81 0.74 1.04 5.61
CA LEU A 81 1.61 -0.14 5.49
C LEU A 81 2.68 -0.18 6.58
N ALA A 82 3.33 0.95 6.86
CA ALA A 82 4.31 1.05 7.93
C ALA A 82 3.69 0.75 9.30
N ARG A 83 2.44 1.17 9.53
CA ARG A 83 1.69 0.91 10.77
C ARG A 83 1.33 -0.57 10.91
N VAL A 84 0.90 -1.24 9.84
CA VAL A 84 0.68 -2.69 9.83
C VAL A 84 1.98 -3.43 10.14
N ARG A 85 3.10 -3.02 9.53
CA ARG A 85 4.42 -3.59 9.79
C ARG A 85 4.78 -3.50 11.28
N VAL A 86 4.62 -2.33 11.89
CA VAL A 86 4.87 -2.12 13.33
C VAL A 86 3.97 -3.03 14.17
N GLY A 87 2.67 -3.12 13.85
CA GLY A 87 1.73 -4.00 14.58
C GLY A 87 2.12 -5.47 14.55
N ILE A 88 2.60 -5.98 13.40
CA ILE A 88 3.08 -7.37 13.29
C ILE A 88 4.39 -7.56 14.06
N GLN A 89 5.34 -6.62 13.98
CA GLN A 89 6.60 -6.70 14.72
C GLN A 89 6.38 -6.68 16.24
N ASP A 90 5.42 -5.87 16.68
CA ASP A 90 4.99 -5.77 18.07
C ASP A 90 4.38 -7.07 18.58
N HIS A 91 3.54 -7.73 17.77
CA HIS A 91 3.00 -9.05 18.08
C HIS A 91 4.09 -10.11 18.19
N LEU A 92 5.09 -10.07 17.31
CA LEU A 92 6.22 -11.01 17.33
C LEU A 92 7.17 -10.80 18.51
N THR A 93 7.28 -9.56 18.99
CA THR A 93 8.15 -9.17 20.10
C THR A 93 7.32 -8.55 21.23
N PRO A 94 6.43 -9.34 21.88
CA PRO A 94 5.52 -8.79 22.88
C PRO A 94 6.34 -8.33 24.09
N SER A 95 6.54 -7.01 24.19
CA SER A 95 7.07 -6.42 25.41
C SER A 95 5.94 -6.40 26.44
N ARG A 96 6.19 -6.88 27.67
CA ARG A 96 5.21 -6.95 28.77
C ARG A 96 4.86 -5.57 29.35
N ALA A 97 4.61 -4.57 28.51
CA ALA A 97 4.33 -3.20 28.92
C ALA A 97 3.11 -2.67 28.16
N GLN A 98 2.00 -2.58 28.91
CA GLN A 98 0.77 -1.77 28.75
C GLN A 98 -0.06 -1.92 27.45
N PRO A 99 -1.41 -1.78 27.51
CA PRO A 99 -2.23 -1.64 26.31
C PRO A 99 -1.70 -0.46 25.49
N ARG A 100 -1.34 -0.72 24.23
CA ARG A 100 -0.85 0.32 23.32
C ARG A 100 -2.02 0.92 22.57
N ASP A 101 -1.91 2.20 22.24
CA ASP A 101 -2.89 2.86 21.38
C ASP A 101 -2.91 2.19 20.01
N SER A 102 -4.02 1.51 19.71
CA SER A 102 -4.32 0.99 18.38
C SER A 102 -4.73 2.16 17.50
N SER A 103 -3.74 2.77 16.87
CA SER A 103 -3.97 3.88 15.96
C SER A 103 -4.69 3.35 14.69
N GLU A 104 -5.85 3.91 14.34
CA GLU A 104 -6.66 3.44 13.21
C GLU A 104 -5.94 3.60 11.86
N LEU A 105 -6.15 2.66 10.95
CA LEU A 105 -5.71 2.80 9.56
C LEU A 105 -6.57 3.86 8.87
N ALA A 106 -5.97 4.67 8.01
CA ALA A 106 -6.69 5.68 7.26
C ALA A 106 -7.83 5.08 6.41
N GLY A 107 -7.55 3.99 5.71
CA GLY A 107 -8.52 3.24 4.91
C GLY A 107 -9.08 3.94 3.66
N ASP A 108 -9.00 5.27 3.58
CA ASP A 108 -9.31 6.08 2.41
C ASP A 108 -8.01 6.63 1.79
N TYR A 109 -7.69 6.19 0.58
CA TYR A 109 -6.50 6.61 -0.17
C TYR A 109 -6.85 7.50 -1.35
N ARG A 110 -7.98 8.21 -1.30
CA ARG A 110 -8.37 9.15 -2.35
C ARG A 110 -8.06 10.57 -1.92
N THR A 111 -7.23 11.26 -2.69
CA THR A 111 -7.05 12.71 -2.57
C THR A 111 -7.98 13.41 -3.57
N GLU A 112 -8.76 14.36 -3.08
CA GLU A 112 -9.52 15.30 -3.90
C GLU A 112 -8.72 16.60 -4.00
N GLN A 113 -8.38 17.05 -5.20
CA GLN A 113 -7.90 18.43 -5.36
C GLN A 113 -9.06 19.36 -5.02
N ARG A 114 -9.07 19.88 -3.80
CA ARG A 114 -9.90 21.04 -3.48
C ARG A 114 -9.33 22.18 -4.32
N THR A 115 -9.97 22.51 -5.44
CA THR A 115 -9.79 23.82 -6.08
C THR A 115 -10.14 24.84 -5.01
N GLU A 116 -9.12 25.34 -4.34
CA GLU A 116 -9.25 26.44 -3.40
C GLU A 116 -9.61 27.65 -4.26
N LEU A 117 -10.92 27.90 -4.38
CA LEU A 117 -11.43 29.13 -4.97
C LEU A 117 -10.73 30.29 -4.25
N PRO A 118 -10.17 31.27 -4.98
CA PRO A 118 -9.55 32.42 -4.33
C PRO A 118 -10.58 32.99 -3.36
N ARG A 119 -10.22 33.13 -2.08
CA ARG A 119 -11.01 33.93 -1.15
C ARG A 119 -11.00 35.35 -1.69
N THR A 120 -11.99 35.67 -2.53
CA THR A 120 -12.32 37.05 -2.89
C THR A 120 -12.88 37.67 -1.63
N THR A 121 -11.99 38.09 -0.74
CA THR A 121 -12.34 39.07 0.28
C THR A 121 -12.36 40.40 -0.47
N ALA A 122 -13.46 40.63 -1.16
CA ALA A 122 -13.89 41.94 -1.55
C ALA A 122 -14.56 42.54 -0.31
N GLU A 123 -13.89 43.50 0.34
CA GLU A 123 -14.43 44.44 1.32
C GLU A 123 -13.23 45.26 1.84
N GLY A 124 -13.11 46.56 1.69
CA GLY A 124 -13.95 47.59 1.09
C GLY A 124 -13.20 48.90 1.29
N GLU A 125 -13.00 49.66 0.23
CA GLU A 125 -12.69 51.10 0.33
C GLU A 125 -14.04 51.84 0.40
N PRO A 126 -14.14 52.89 1.22
CA PRO A 126 -13.73 54.22 0.75
C PRO A 126 -12.78 54.98 1.68
#